data_AF-A0A0C3QJW6-F1
#
_entry.id   AF-A0A0C3QJW6-F1
#
_cell.length_a   1.000
_cell.length_b   1.000
_cell.length_c   1.000
_cell.angle_alpha   90.00
_cell.angle_beta   90.00
_cell.angle_gamma   90.00
#
_symmetry.space_group_name_H-M   'P 1'
#
loop_
_entity.id
_entity.type
_entity.pdbx_description
1 polymer ?
#
loop_
_entity_poly.entity_id
_entity_poly.type
_entity_poly.pdbx_seq_one_letter_code
_entity_poly.pdbx_strand_id
1 'polypeptide(L)'
;MLLALFPIILSLSLSGFVEAQRPGNIIPEVHPPLSWQKCTSSGSCVAQAGKVVLDANWRWYHTQYSSSYACYDGTWHTELFANEEMLNQTCGLEGIPGYSEFGITTSGNALRLQFVTHPSGSQSPNVGSRVYLMADDNTYAIFKPLAQEITFDVDMSNLPCGIAADIHFAEMAADGGIAESGGWNTAGAKYGTGYCGAQCPRDVRFIQDHINWNYAPPQTPGFGSCCAEMDLWQANSFSTAVTAHPCTTQGRYKCQDDECGASAPSGIRYNGVCDPDGCDFNPYRMGNPSFYGSGKTVDTTKKLTVVTQFITDNGTPSGSLVEIRRKYVQNGVTISNPHANVLRVSTSFDSIKSEYCDQQKAAFADVTSFQAKGGLSTLGAAFYGVPNG
;
A
#
# COMPACT_ATOMS: atom_id res chain seq x y z
N MET A 1 -40.47 -38.51 -49.14
CA MET A 1 -39.00 -38.64 -49.01
C MET A 1 -38.56 -37.62 -47.97
N LEU A 2 -37.81 -38.10 -46.97
CA LEU A 2 -37.60 -37.51 -45.64
C LEU A 2 -36.98 -36.10 -45.64
N LEU A 3 -37.50 -35.20 -44.80
CA LEU A 3 -36.76 -34.04 -44.29
C LEU A 3 -35.85 -34.50 -43.15
N ALA A 4 -34.53 -34.26 -43.28
CA ALA A 4 -33.56 -34.52 -42.23
C ALA A 4 -33.43 -33.28 -41.33
N LEU A 5 -33.86 -33.40 -40.08
CA LEU A 5 -33.55 -32.48 -38.98
C LEU A 5 -32.16 -32.84 -38.42
N PHE A 6 -31.20 -31.91 -38.55
CA PHE A 6 -29.93 -32.00 -37.84
C PHE A 6 -30.08 -31.39 -36.44
N PRO A 7 -29.79 -32.14 -35.35
CA PRO A 7 -29.78 -31.57 -34.01
C PRO A 7 -28.47 -30.79 -33.83
N ILE A 8 -28.59 -29.47 -33.63
CA ILE A 8 -27.49 -28.66 -33.12
C ILE A 8 -27.35 -28.97 -31.64
N ILE A 9 -26.40 -29.84 -31.29
CA ILE A 9 -26.01 -30.07 -29.89
C ILE A 9 -25.16 -28.87 -29.47
N LEU A 10 -25.80 -27.89 -28.82
CA LEU A 10 -25.10 -26.81 -28.14
C LEU A 10 -24.51 -27.40 -26.85
N SER A 11 -23.26 -27.86 -26.90
CA SER A 11 -22.51 -28.24 -25.72
C SER A 11 -22.19 -26.99 -24.89
N LEU A 12 -23.06 -26.66 -23.93
CA LEU A 12 -22.71 -25.73 -22.86
C LEU A 12 -21.67 -26.43 -21.97
N SER A 13 -20.39 -26.25 -22.29
CA SER A 13 -19.32 -26.51 -21.34
C SER A 13 -19.43 -25.46 -20.24
N LEU A 14 -20.19 -25.75 -19.18
CA LEU A 14 -20.01 -25.06 -17.90
C LEU A 14 -18.62 -25.45 -17.39
N SER A 15 -17.60 -24.68 -17.78
CA SER A 15 -16.39 -24.60 -17.00
C SER A 15 -16.82 -24.09 -15.64
N GLY A 16 -16.76 -24.93 -14.60
CA GLY A 16 -16.97 -24.46 -13.24
C GLY A 16 -15.98 -23.32 -13.01
N PHE A 17 -16.48 -22.13 -12.69
CA PHE A 17 -15.61 -21.04 -12.27
C PHE A 17 -14.98 -21.48 -10.96
N VAL A 18 -13.68 -21.70 -10.98
CA VAL A 18 -12.94 -22.03 -9.77
C VAL A 18 -12.66 -20.71 -9.06
N GLU A 19 -13.38 -20.49 -7.96
CA GLU A 19 -13.13 -19.38 -7.06
C GLU A 19 -11.81 -19.63 -6.33
N ALA A 20 -10.95 -18.62 -6.31
CA ALA A 20 -9.67 -18.63 -5.63
C ALA A 20 -9.58 -17.48 -4.61
N GLN A 21 -8.59 -17.53 -3.72
CA GLN A 21 -8.47 -16.61 -2.58
C GLN A 21 -9.82 -16.28 -1.92
N ARG A 22 -10.48 -17.31 -1.39
CA ARG A 22 -11.85 -17.20 -0.87
C ARG A 22 -11.90 -16.91 0.63
N PRO A 23 -13.00 -16.32 1.13
CA PRO A 23 -13.26 -16.21 2.56
C PRO A 23 -13.20 -17.57 3.27
N GLY A 24 -12.56 -17.60 4.44
CA GLY A 24 -12.73 -18.65 5.44
C GLY A 24 -14.13 -18.62 6.06
N ASN A 25 -14.49 -19.69 6.76
CA ASN A 25 -15.84 -19.90 7.28
C ASN A 25 -15.90 -20.10 8.80
N ILE A 26 -14.78 -19.96 9.50
CA ILE A 26 -14.67 -20.18 10.95
C ILE A 26 -14.75 -18.85 11.71
N ILE A 27 -14.03 -17.83 11.26
CA ILE A 27 -13.87 -16.55 11.94
C ILE A 27 -14.52 -15.44 11.12
N PRO A 28 -15.58 -14.77 11.64
CA PRO A 28 -16.18 -13.66 10.94
C PRO A 28 -15.22 -12.48 10.87
N GLU A 29 -15.16 -11.82 9.72
CA GLU A 29 -14.41 -10.58 9.58
C GLU A 29 -15.24 -9.38 10.06
N VAL A 30 -14.73 -8.68 11.07
CA VAL A 30 -15.36 -7.50 11.66
C VAL A 30 -14.32 -6.39 11.78
N HIS A 31 -14.44 -5.37 10.93
CA HIS A 31 -13.50 -4.25 10.86
C HIS A 31 -13.64 -3.28 12.04
N PRO A 32 -12.55 -2.90 12.74
CA PRO A 32 -12.59 -1.83 13.74
C PRO A 32 -13.00 -0.49 13.09
N PRO A 33 -13.90 0.28 13.72
CA PRO A 33 -14.32 1.58 13.19
C PRO A 33 -13.19 2.60 13.32
N LEU A 34 -13.07 3.48 12.32
CA LEU A 34 -12.14 4.60 12.33
C LEU A 34 -12.76 5.79 11.60
N SER A 35 -13.20 6.79 12.36
CA SER A 35 -13.76 8.00 11.76
C SER A 35 -12.66 8.88 11.18
N TRP A 36 -12.90 9.45 9.99
CA TRP A 36 -12.05 10.49 9.39
C TRP A 36 -12.91 11.66 8.94
N GLN A 37 -12.32 12.71 8.38
CA GLN A 37 -13.05 13.93 8.03
C GLN A 37 -12.79 14.34 6.58
N LYS A 38 -13.84 14.77 5.90
CA LYS A 38 -13.76 15.44 4.60
C LYS A 38 -14.10 16.92 4.78
N CYS A 39 -13.16 17.79 4.43
CA CYS A 39 -13.29 19.23 4.64
C CYS A 39 -13.56 19.97 3.34
N THR A 40 -14.19 21.14 3.44
CA THR A 40 -14.39 22.09 2.34
C THR A 40 -13.42 23.26 2.47
N SER A 41 -13.24 24.02 1.39
CA SER A 41 -12.41 25.24 1.37
C SER A 41 -12.86 26.32 2.36
N SER A 42 -14.12 26.26 2.82
CA SER A 42 -14.65 27.14 3.88
C SER A 42 -14.26 26.70 5.30
N GLY A 43 -13.45 25.65 5.45
CA GLY A 43 -13.00 25.12 6.75
C GLY A 43 -14.01 24.24 7.48
N SER A 44 -15.15 23.92 6.86
CA SER A 44 -16.12 22.99 7.44
C SER A 44 -15.74 21.55 7.14
N CYS A 45 -15.76 20.68 8.15
CA CYS A 45 -15.40 19.27 8.01
C CYS A 45 -16.57 18.36 8.39
N VAL A 46 -16.86 17.36 7.55
CA VAL A 46 -17.90 16.35 7.76
C VAL A 46 -17.24 15.03 8.10
N ALA A 47 -17.65 14.43 9.24
CA ALA A 47 -17.18 13.11 9.66
C ALA A 47 -17.61 12.04 8.65
N GLN A 48 -16.69 11.13 8.38
CA GLN A 48 -16.85 9.95 7.53
C GLN A 48 -16.72 8.71 8.40
N ALA A 49 -17.66 7.78 8.27
CA ALA A 49 -17.68 6.53 9.04
C ALA A 49 -16.80 5.48 8.35
N GLY A 50 -15.48 5.63 8.46
CA GLY A 50 -14.52 4.66 7.95
C GLY A 50 -14.31 3.47 8.89
N LYS A 51 -13.58 2.48 8.39
CA LYS A 51 -13.14 1.30 9.14
C LYS A 51 -11.70 0.95 8.76
N VAL A 52 -11.06 0.05 9.49
CA VAL A 52 -9.73 -0.48 9.12
C VAL A 52 -9.79 -1.97 8.85
N VAL A 53 -9.06 -2.43 7.83
CA VAL A 53 -8.92 -3.85 7.52
C VAL A 53 -7.44 -4.25 7.52
N LEU A 54 -7.14 -5.42 8.09
CA LEU A 54 -5.78 -5.99 8.09
C LEU A 54 -5.48 -6.65 6.74
N ASP A 55 -4.25 -6.43 6.25
CA ASP A 55 -3.71 -7.02 5.04
C ASP A 55 -3.75 -8.56 5.05
N ALA A 56 -4.03 -9.14 3.87
CA ALA A 56 -4.19 -10.58 3.68
C ALA A 56 -2.96 -11.43 4.05
N ASN A 57 -1.74 -10.90 3.97
CA ASN A 57 -0.52 -11.59 4.37
C ASN A 57 -0.46 -11.88 5.88
N TRP A 58 -1.25 -11.23 6.73
CA TRP A 58 -1.27 -11.52 8.17
C TRP A 58 -2.34 -12.55 8.56
N ARG A 59 -3.24 -12.88 7.64
CA ARG A 59 -4.39 -13.72 7.93
C ARG A 59 -4.01 -15.19 7.95
N TRP A 60 -4.74 -15.94 8.77
CA TRP A 60 -4.66 -17.39 8.77
C TRP A 60 -5.24 -17.92 7.45
N TYR A 61 -4.45 -18.74 6.75
CA TYR A 61 -4.84 -19.35 5.49
C TYR A 61 -4.78 -20.87 5.62
N HIS A 62 -5.93 -21.53 5.61
CA HIS A 62 -6.04 -22.94 5.97
C HIS A 62 -7.12 -23.67 5.18
N THR A 63 -7.03 -25.00 5.21
CA THR A 63 -8.02 -25.90 4.61
C THR A 63 -9.39 -25.72 5.26
N GLN A 64 -10.47 -25.68 4.48
CA GLN A 64 -11.85 -25.59 4.99
C GLN A 64 -12.43 -26.94 5.45
N TYR A 65 -11.57 -27.94 5.64
CA TYR A 65 -11.93 -29.22 6.24
C TYR A 65 -12.02 -29.10 7.76
N SER A 66 -12.65 -30.07 8.42
CA SER A 66 -12.83 -30.08 9.87
C SER A 66 -11.54 -30.00 10.68
N SER A 67 -10.39 -30.36 10.10
CA SER A 67 -9.08 -30.33 10.75
C SER A 67 -8.32 -29.01 10.62
N SER A 68 -8.77 -28.08 9.76
CA SER A 68 -8.18 -26.73 9.59
C SER A 68 -6.64 -26.71 9.44
N TYR A 69 -6.07 -27.65 8.69
CA TYR A 69 -4.63 -27.66 8.42
C TYR A 69 -4.21 -26.37 7.72
N ALA A 70 -3.11 -25.76 8.16
CA ALA A 70 -2.57 -24.56 7.53
C ALA A 70 -2.17 -24.86 6.08
N CYS A 71 -2.64 -24.03 5.14
CA CYS A 71 -2.15 -24.05 3.76
C CYS A 71 -0.88 -23.20 3.63
N TYR A 72 -0.72 -22.22 4.53
CA TYR A 72 0.49 -21.44 4.71
C TYR A 72 0.72 -21.08 6.18
N ASP A 73 1.92 -21.31 6.70
CA ASP A 73 2.36 -20.95 8.07
C ASP A 73 3.75 -20.30 8.11
N GLY A 74 4.17 -19.73 6.98
CA GLY A 74 5.55 -19.32 6.71
C GLY A 74 6.13 -20.08 5.52
N THR A 75 5.60 -21.27 5.25
CA THR A 75 5.87 -22.07 4.06
C THR A 75 4.55 -22.53 3.44
N TRP A 76 4.53 -22.78 2.14
CA TRP A 76 3.35 -23.35 1.46
C TRP A 76 3.33 -24.87 1.60
N HIS A 77 2.24 -25.42 2.15
CA HIS A 77 2.04 -26.85 2.40
C HIS A 77 1.48 -27.56 1.15
N THR A 78 2.30 -27.65 0.10
CA THR A 78 1.91 -28.16 -1.23
C THR A 78 1.42 -29.60 -1.25
N GLU A 79 1.76 -30.41 -0.25
CA GLU A 79 1.22 -31.77 -0.10
C GLU A 79 -0.30 -31.80 0.13
N LEU A 80 -0.89 -30.66 0.52
CA LEU A 80 -2.33 -30.51 0.70
C LEU A 80 -3.07 -30.18 -0.61
N PHE A 81 -2.36 -29.82 -1.69
CA PHE A 81 -2.97 -29.39 -2.95
C PHE A 81 -2.11 -29.74 -4.18
N ALA A 82 -2.71 -30.42 -5.17
CA ALA A 82 -1.97 -30.84 -6.37
C ALA A 82 -1.65 -29.71 -7.36
N ASN A 83 -2.40 -28.61 -7.31
CA ASN A 83 -2.27 -27.44 -8.20
C ASN A 83 -2.96 -26.22 -7.56
N GLU A 84 -2.85 -25.05 -8.20
CA GLU A 84 -3.52 -23.82 -7.74
C GLU A 84 -5.04 -24.00 -7.62
N GLU A 85 -5.66 -24.71 -8.56
CA GLU A 85 -7.10 -24.99 -8.56
C GLU A 85 -7.56 -25.68 -7.26
N MET A 86 -6.82 -26.70 -6.84
CA MET A 86 -7.11 -27.46 -5.61
C MET A 86 -6.81 -26.65 -4.35
N LEU A 87 -5.73 -25.86 -4.33
CA LEU A 87 -5.44 -24.92 -3.24
C LEU A 87 -6.66 -24.01 -3.03
N ASN A 88 -7.18 -23.48 -4.12
CA ASN A 88 -8.27 -22.52 -4.13
C ASN A 88 -9.61 -23.16 -3.70
N GLN A 89 -9.88 -24.39 -4.13
CA GLN A 89 -11.04 -25.17 -3.68
C GLN A 89 -10.93 -25.67 -2.24
N THR A 90 -9.72 -25.68 -1.66
CA THR A 90 -9.47 -26.29 -0.35
C THR A 90 -9.26 -25.25 0.72
N CYS A 91 -8.55 -24.17 0.45
CA CYS A 91 -8.08 -23.22 1.45
C CYS A 91 -8.96 -21.96 1.51
N GLY A 92 -8.96 -21.27 2.64
CA GLY A 92 -9.70 -20.01 2.85
C GLY A 92 -8.93 -19.04 3.73
N LEU A 93 -9.16 -17.76 3.49
CA LEU A 93 -8.58 -16.63 4.23
C LEU A 93 -9.53 -16.23 5.36
N GLU A 94 -9.11 -16.46 6.60
CA GLU A 94 -9.98 -16.22 7.75
C GLU A 94 -10.13 -14.75 8.13
N GLY A 95 -11.22 -14.48 8.83
CA GLY A 95 -11.39 -13.23 9.57
C GLY A 95 -10.39 -13.12 10.73
N ILE A 96 -10.39 -11.97 11.39
CA ILE A 96 -9.56 -11.73 12.57
C ILE A 96 -10.41 -11.81 13.84
N PRO A 97 -10.14 -12.74 14.78
CA PRO A 97 -10.97 -12.94 15.96
C PRO A 97 -10.97 -11.71 16.88
N GLY A 98 -9.85 -10.98 16.90
CA GLY A 98 -9.72 -9.67 17.53
C GLY A 98 -8.51 -8.91 17.00
N TYR A 99 -8.75 -7.76 16.37
CA TYR A 99 -7.68 -6.92 15.81
C TYR A 99 -6.61 -6.51 16.83
N SER A 100 -6.98 -6.42 18.11
CA SER A 100 -6.05 -6.14 19.21
C SER A 100 -4.99 -7.23 19.40
N GLU A 101 -5.25 -8.48 19.01
CA GLU A 101 -4.25 -9.56 19.05
C GLU A 101 -3.12 -9.33 18.05
N PHE A 102 -3.41 -8.61 16.97
CA PHE A 102 -2.44 -8.15 15.97
C PHE A 102 -1.91 -6.74 16.27
N GLY A 103 -2.23 -6.20 17.45
CA GLY A 103 -1.76 -4.88 17.88
C GLY A 103 -2.51 -3.71 17.26
N ILE A 104 -3.66 -3.96 16.62
CA ILE A 104 -4.46 -2.95 15.94
C ILE A 104 -5.63 -2.55 16.84
N THR A 105 -5.67 -1.29 17.23
CA THR A 105 -6.76 -0.74 18.06
C THR A 105 -7.22 0.60 17.53
N THR A 106 -8.53 0.87 17.63
CA THR A 106 -9.12 2.14 17.23
C THR A 106 -9.92 2.77 18.37
N SER A 107 -9.95 4.10 18.38
CA SER A 107 -10.79 4.88 19.30
C SER A 107 -11.21 6.18 18.63
N GLY A 108 -12.46 6.24 18.15
CA GLY A 108 -12.97 7.39 17.40
C GLY A 108 -12.19 7.57 16.09
N ASN A 109 -11.35 8.60 16.03
CA ASN A 109 -10.50 8.95 14.88
C ASN A 109 -9.03 8.52 15.05
N ALA A 110 -8.69 7.81 16.12
CA ALA A 110 -7.33 7.36 16.38
C ALA A 110 -7.16 5.88 16.02
N LEU A 111 -6.08 5.57 15.31
CA LEU A 111 -5.57 4.22 15.07
C LEU A 111 -4.24 4.08 15.80
N ARG A 112 -4.06 2.99 16.55
CA ARG A 112 -2.79 2.61 17.17
C ARG A 112 -2.37 1.25 16.66
N LEU A 113 -1.12 1.17 16.20
CA LEU A 113 -0.45 -0.05 15.76
C LEU A 113 0.69 -0.39 16.72
N GLN A 114 0.65 -1.57 17.31
CA GLN A 114 1.72 -2.08 18.17
C GLN A 114 2.67 -2.97 17.34
N PHE A 115 3.98 -2.71 17.46
CA PHE A 115 4.98 -3.37 16.61
C PHE A 115 5.13 -4.87 16.89
N VAL A 116 5.14 -5.30 18.16
CA VAL A 116 5.25 -6.71 18.54
C VAL A 116 4.06 -7.11 19.39
N THR A 117 3.41 -8.20 19.01
CA THR A 117 2.25 -8.79 19.70
C THR A 117 2.35 -10.30 19.77
N HIS A 118 1.59 -10.91 20.68
CA HIS A 118 1.56 -12.36 20.89
C HIS A 118 0.12 -12.85 20.73
N PRO A 119 -0.35 -13.09 19.50
CA PRO A 119 -1.72 -13.57 19.26
C PRO A 119 -1.99 -14.89 19.98
N SER A 120 -3.23 -15.05 20.45
CA SER A 120 -3.65 -16.24 21.16
C SER A 120 -3.55 -17.47 20.25
N GLY A 121 -2.87 -18.52 20.70
CA GLY A 121 -2.69 -19.75 19.91
C GLY A 121 -1.58 -19.71 18.86
N SER A 122 -0.86 -18.59 18.71
CA SER A 122 0.33 -18.54 17.86
C SER A 122 1.57 -19.03 18.63
N GLN A 123 2.42 -19.83 17.97
CA GLN A 123 3.72 -20.25 18.51
C GLN A 123 4.82 -19.18 18.33
N SER A 124 4.56 -18.18 17.49
CA SER A 124 5.50 -17.09 17.18
C SER A 124 4.86 -15.72 17.43
N PRO A 125 5.65 -14.70 17.81
CA PRO A 125 5.13 -13.34 17.89
C PRO A 125 4.69 -12.84 16.50
N ASN A 126 3.65 -12.02 16.47
CA ASN A 126 3.35 -11.18 15.33
C ASN A 126 4.24 -9.93 15.37
N VAL A 127 4.89 -9.61 14.25
CA VAL A 127 5.79 -8.46 14.10
C VAL A 127 5.31 -7.59 12.96
N GLY A 128 5.03 -6.33 13.27
CA GLY A 128 4.44 -5.37 12.33
C GLY A 128 2.97 -5.64 12.01
N SER A 129 2.39 -4.73 11.26
CA SER A 129 1.07 -4.86 10.65
C SER A 129 0.97 -3.89 9.47
N ARG A 130 0.10 -4.21 8.52
CA ARG A 130 -0.35 -3.30 7.45
C ARG A 130 -1.87 -3.30 7.44
N VAL A 131 -2.46 -2.11 7.43
CA VAL A 131 -3.92 -1.95 7.42
C VAL A 131 -4.34 -0.95 6.35
N TYR A 132 -5.56 -1.11 5.85
CA TYR A 132 -6.15 -0.21 4.85
C TYR A 132 -7.37 0.49 5.42
N LEU A 133 -7.58 1.73 4.99
CA LEU A 133 -8.81 2.46 5.29
C LEU A 133 -9.93 1.98 4.37
N MET A 134 -11.06 1.65 4.96
CA MET A 134 -12.25 1.12 4.30
C MET A 134 -13.34 2.19 4.22
N ALA A 135 -14.03 2.29 3.07
CA ALA A 135 -15.21 3.13 2.90
C ALA A 135 -16.48 2.41 3.41
N ASP A 136 -16.56 1.09 3.19
CA ASP A 136 -17.58 0.19 3.70
C ASP A 136 -16.95 -1.20 3.98
N ASP A 137 -17.74 -2.25 4.20
CA ASP A 137 -17.17 -3.58 4.50
C ASP A 137 -16.53 -4.31 3.32
N ASN A 138 -16.69 -3.82 2.09
CA ASN A 138 -16.22 -4.51 0.87
C ASN A 138 -15.38 -3.62 -0.05
N THR A 139 -15.23 -2.33 0.25
CA THR A 139 -14.43 -1.41 -0.57
C THR A 139 -13.48 -0.55 0.25
N TYR A 140 -12.26 -0.38 -0.26
CA TYR A 140 -11.28 0.57 0.27
C TYR A 140 -11.76 2.01 0.07
N ALA A 141 -11.35 2.90 0.98
CA ALA A 141 -11.52 4.32 0.80
C ALA A 141 -10.54 4.84 -0.26
N ILE A 142 -11.06 5.23 -1.43
CA ILE A 142 -10.27 5.77 -2.53
C ILE A 142 -10.12 7.29 -2.41
N PHE A 143 -8.88 7.76 -2.36
CA PHE A 143 -8.53 9.18 -2.31
C PHE A 143 -8.10 9.69 -3.68
N LYS A 144 -8.57 10.89 -4.04
CA LYS A 144 -8.17 11.61 -5.25
C LYS A 144 -7.52 12.94 -4.85
N PRO A 145 -6.23 12.94 -4.47
CA PRO A 145 -5.62 14.04 -3.74
C PRO A 145 -5.25 15.27 -4.59
N LEU A 146 -5.33 15.22 -5.92
CA LEU A 146 -4.97 16.35 -6.78
C LEU A 146 -5.77 17.62 -6.46
N ALA A 147 -5.05 18.74 -6.32
CA ALA A 147 -5.57 20.03 -5.86
C ALA A 147 -6.24 19.98 -4.48
N GLN A 148 -5.84 19.03 -3.63
CA GLN A 148 -6.30 18.88 -2.25
C GLN A 148 -5.11 18.77 -1.28
N GLU A 149 -5.44 18.67 0.00
CA GLU A 149 -4.49 18.33 1.05
C GLU A 149 -4.95 17.10 1.83
N ILE A 150 -3.99 16.31 2.30
CA ILE A 150 -4.19 15.20 3.22
C ILE A 150 -3.49 15.55 4.52
N THR A 151 -4.24 15.46 5.62
CA THR A 151 -3.80 15.89 6.94
C THR A 151 -4.12 14.81 7.97
N PHE A 152 -3.17 14.53 8.85
CA PHE A 152 -3.33 13.57 9.93
C PHE A 152 -2.44 13.95 11.12
N ASP A 153 -2.85 13.51 12.31
CA ASP A 153 -2.04 13.61 13.52
C ASP A 153 -1.23 12.33 13.71
N VAL A 154 0.02 12.45 14.16
CA VAL A 154 0.88 11.32 14.52
C VAL A 154 1.53 11.53 15.88
N ASP A 155 1.74 10.43 16.60
CA ASP A 155 2.58 10.36 17.78
C ASP A 155 3.68 9.32 17.54
N MET A 156 4.90 9.79 17.31
CA MET A 156 6.07 8.95 17.03
C MET A 156 6.99 8.80 18.25
N SER A 157 6.56 9.26 19.44
CA SER A 157 7.40 9.36 20.64
C SER A 157 7.97 8.02 21.13
N ASN A 158 7.33 6.91 20.77
CA ASN A 158 7.71 5.56 21.15
C ASN A 158 8.38 4.76 20.02
N LEU A 159 8.63 5.35 18.85
CA LEU A 159 9.25 4.64 17.72
C LEU A 159 10.76 4.87 17.69
N PRO A 160 11.58 3.85 18.02
CA PRO A 160 13.04 3.99 18.08
C PRO A 160 13.68 3.93 16.69
N CYS A 161 15.01 4.07 16.65
CA CYS A 161 15.81 3.74 15.47
C CYS A 161 15.56 2.29 15.01
N GLY A 162 15.61 2.06 13.70
CA GLY A 162 15.49 0.73 13.09
C GLY A 162 14.04 0.29 12.80
N ILE A 163 13.05 1.08 13.21
CA ILE A 163 11.64 0.88 12.89
C ILE A 163 11.14 2.15 12.21
N ALA A 164 10.19 2.03 11.29
CA ALA A 164 9.43 3.15 10.75
C ALA A 164 7.94 2.81 10.81
N ALA A 165 7.11 3.82 11.05
CA ALA A 165 5.68 3.77 10.76
C ALA A 165 5.42 4.54 9.48
N ASP A 166 4.74 3.87 8.56
CA ASP A 166 4.47 4.39 7.23
C ASP A 166 2.98 4.69 7.06
N ILE A 167 2.68 5.83 6.45
CA ILE A 167 1.36 6.21 5.95
C ILE A 167 1.54 6.61 4.50
N HIS A 168 0.97 5.84 3.59
CA HIS A 168 1.13 6.04 2.15
C HIS A 168 -0.17 5.75 1.39
N PHE A 169 -0.19 6.18 0.13
CA PHE A 169 -1.14 5.69 -0.85
C PHE A 169 -0.44 4.69 -1.78
N ALA A 170 -1.15 3.62 -2.13
CA ALA A 170 -0.79 2.69 -3.18
C ALA A 170 -1.94 2.63 -4.19
N GLU A 171 -1.64 2.49 -5.48
CA GLU A 171 -2.64 2.41 -6.56
C GLU A 171 -3.32 1.02 -6.62
N MET A 172 -3.93 0.62 -5.50
CA MET A 172 -4.68 -0.62 -5.35
C MET A 172 -6.10 -0.49 -5.92
N ALA A 173 -6.66 -1.59 -6.41
CA ALA A 173 -8.07 -1.69 -6.80
C ALA A 173 -8.99 -1.55 -5.58
N ALA A 174 -10.09 -0.80 -5.71
CA ALA A 174 -11.00 -0.49 -4.60
C ALA A 174 -11.65 -1.72 -3.97
N ASP A 175 -11.87 -2.78 -4.74
CA ASP A 175 -12.45 -4.05 -4.31
C ASP A 175 -11.40 -5.08 -3.87
N GLY A 176 -10.12 -4.68 -3.80
CA GLY A 176 -9.01 -5.57 -3.47
C GLY A 176 -8.63 -6.55 -4.56
N GLY A 177 -9.11 -6.35 -5.79
CA GLY A 177 -8.76 -7.15 -6.96
C GLY A 177 -9.84 -8.10 -7.47
N ILE A 178 -11.04 -8.12 -6.87
CA ILE A 178 -12.12 -9.03 -7.26
C ILE A 178 -12.45 -8.90 -8.77
N ALA A 179 -12.65 -7.69 -9.27
CA ALA A 179 -13.00 -7.47 -10.67
C ALA A 179 -11.85 -7.86 -11.61
N GLU A 180 -10.61 -7.51 -11.24
CA GLU A 180 -9.40 -7.80 -12.03
C GLU A 180 -9.09 -9.30 -12.08
N SER A 181 -9.49 -10.06 -11.05
CA SER A 181 -9.20 -11.48 -10.93
C SER A 181 -10.03 -12.35 -11.85
N GLY A 182 -11.13 -11.87 -12.45
CA GLY A 182 -12.02 -12.71 -13.26
C GLY A 182 -12.58 -13.94 -12.53
N GLY A 183 -12.80 -13.84 -11.21
CA GLY A 183 -13.32 -14.92 -10.35
C GLY A 183 -12.28 -15.60 -9.45
N TRP A 184 -10.97 -15.33 -9.65
CA TRP A 184 -9.89 -15.88 -8.81
C TRP A 184 -9.74 -15.22 -7.41
N ASN A 185 -10.53 -14.21 -7.08
CA ASN A 185 -10.56 -13.62 -5.74
C ASN A 185 -12.00 -13.33 -5.37
N THR A 186 -12.47 -13.95 -4.30
CA THR A 186 -13.78 -13.69 -3.70
C THR A 186 -13.71 -13.12 -2.30
N ALA A 187 -12.50 -12.96 -1.75
CA ALA A 187 -12.28 -12.34 -0.45
C ALA A 187 -12.23 -10.79 -0.54
N GLY A 188 -11.45 -10.27 -1.49
CA GLY A 188 -11.39 -8.84 -1.82
C GLY A 188 -10.94 -7.93 -0.68
N ALA A 189 -11.29 -6.64 -0.81
CA ALA A 189 -10.94 -5.60 0.16
C ALA A 189 -11.44 -5.91 1.57
N LYS A 190 -12.56 -6.66 1.71
CA LYS A 190 -13.05 -7.16 3.00
C LYS A 190 -12.00 -7.96 3.77
N TYR A 191 -11.11 -8.66 3.07
CA TYR A 191 -10.02 -9.43 3.68
C TYR A 191 -8.63 -8.84 3.41
N GLY A 192 -8.57 -7.56 3.01
CA GLY A 192 -7.30 -6.85 2.83
C GLY A 192 -6.45 -7.39 1.67
N THR A 193 -7.08 -7.87 0.58
CA THR A 193 -6.35 -8.39 -0.59
C THR A 193 -5.86 -7.28 -1.52
N GLY A 194 -4.94 -7.65 -2.42
CA GLY A 194 -4.58 -6.83 -3.57
C GLY A 194 -3.46 -5.81 -3.34
N TYR A 195 -2.66 -5.97 -2.28
CA TYR A 195 -1.52 -5.08 -2.02
C TYR A 195 -0.53 -5.03 -3.20
N CYS A 196 -0.01 -3.84 -3.44
CA CYS A 196 1.07 -3.54 -4.38
C CYS A 196 1.85 -2.32 -3.86
N GLY A 197 3.05 -2.07 -4.39
CA GLY A 197 3.82 -0.86 -4.11
C GLY A 197 4.97 -0.66 -5.08
N ALA A 198 5.68 0.45 -4.97
CA ALA A 198 6.75 0.81 -5.91
C ALA A 198 8.03 -0.02 -5.71
N GLN A 199 8.14 -0.72 -4.58
CA GLN A 199 9.18 -1.74 -4.37
C GLN A 199 8.90 -3.04 -5.13
N CYS A 200 7.72 -3.20 -5.74
CA CYS A 200 7.28 -4.45 -6.37
C CYS A 200 7.43 -5.67 -5.43
N PRO A 201 6.87 -5.62 -4.20
CA PRO A 201 7.06 -6.64 -3.18
C PRO A 201 6.74 -8.04 -3.70
N ARG A 202 7.66 -8.98 -3.43
CA ARG A 202 7.52 -10.39 -3.79
C ARG A 202 7.03 -11.24 -2.63
N ASP A 203 6.97 -10.71 -1.42
CA ASP A 203 6.45 -11.41 -0.23
C ASP A 203 4.91 -11.42 -0.17
N VAL A 204 4.22 -10.74 -1.09
CA VAL A 204 2.77 -10.81 -1.22
C VAL A 204 2.35 -12.23 -1.61
N ARG A 205 1.51 -12.87 -0.79
CA ARG A 205 1.12 -14.29 -0.97
C ARG A 205 0.28 -14.55 -2.23
N PHE A 206 -0.52 -13.56 -2.64
CA PHE A 206 -1.39 -13.64 -3.82
C PHE A 206 -1.21 -12.39 -4.68
N ILE A 207 -0.86 -12.54 -5.95
CA ILE A 207 -0.61 -11.41 -6.87
C ILE A 207 -1.47 -11.57 -8.11
N GLN A 208 -2.26 -10.54 -8.41
CA GLN A 208 -3.38 -10.64 -9.36
C GLN A 208 -4.17 -11.91 -9.09
N ASP A 209 -4.34 -12.21 -7.80
CA ASP A 209 -5.28 -13.22 -7.31
C ASP A 209 -4.88 -14.68 -7.64
N HIS A 210 -3.62 -14.88 -8.05
CA HIS A 210 -2.94 -16.17 -8.13
C HIS A 210 -1.95 -16.34 -6.97
N ILE A 211 -1.73 -17.59 -6.54
CA ILE A 211 -0.71 -17.91 -5.54
C ILE A 211 0.67 -17.45 -6.04
N ASN A 212 1.38 -16.71 -5.19
CA ASN A 212 2.73 -16.28 -5.48
C ASN A 212 3.75 -17.31 -4.98
N TRP A 213 3.81 -18.44 -5.69
CA TRP A 213 4.69 -19.56 -5.37
C TRP A 213 5.44 -20.01 -6.61
N ASN A 214 6.77 -20.18 -6.48
CA ASN A 214 7.56 -20.83 -7.49
C ASN A 214 7.77 -22.30 -7.12
N TYR A 215 7.31 -23.21 -7.97
CA TYR A 215 7.48 -24.65 -7.79
C TYR A 215 8.95 -25.11 -7.92
N ALA A 216 9.87 -24.25 -8.39
CA ALA A 216 11.29 -24.56 -8.54
C ALA A 216 12.14 -24.12 -7.32
N PRO A 217 13.09 -24.95 -6.84
CA PRO A 217 14.04 -24.55 -5.81
C PRO A 217 15.13 -23.60 -6.34
N PRO A 218 15.56 -22.58 -5.57
CA PRO A 218 15.03 -22.18 -4.26
C PRO A 218 13.64 -21.52 -4.40
N GLN A 219 12.72 -21.92 -3.52
CA GLN A 219 11.34 -21.45 -3.45
C GLN A 219 11.30 -19.95 -3.10
N THR A 220 11.48 -19.10 -4.10
CA THR A 220 11.31 -17.65 -3.99
C THR A 220 10.07 -17.27 -4.78
N PRO A 221 9.19 -16.39 -4.26
CA PRO A 221 8.00 -16.00 -5.01
C PRO A 221 8.44 -15.35 -6.33
N GLY A 222 8.15 -15.95 -7.47
CA GLY A 222 8.70 -15.53 -8.78
C GLY A 222 8.22 -14.15 -9.24
N PHE A 223 7.08 -13.70 -8.69
CA PHE A 223 6.42 -12.47 -9.09
C PHE A 223 6.45 -11.42 -8.00
N GLY A 224 6.42 -10.15 -8.41
CA GLY A 224 6.23 -9.00 -7.53
C GLY A 224 4.96 -8.22 -7.87
N SER A 225 4.43 -7.51 -6.87
CA SER A 225 3.18 -6.74 -7.01
C SER A 225 3.50 -5.25 -7.07
N CYS A 226 3.63 -4.71 -8.29
CA CYS A 226 4.01 -3.33 -8.54
C CYS A 226 2.79 -2.41 -8.64
N CYS A 227 2.89 -1.18 -8.12
CA CYS A 227 2.01 -0.06 -8.48
C CYS A 227 2.64 1.26 -8.00
N ALA A 228 2.11 2.38 -8.48
CA ALA A 228 2.56 3.69 -8.03
C ALA A 228 2.29 3.88 -6.52
N GLU A 229 3.20 4.58 -5.85
CA GLU A 229 3.19 4.76 -4.40
C GLU A 229 3.49 6.22 -4.03
N MET A 230 2.74 6.75 -3.07
CA MET A 230 2.96 8.08 -2.50
C MET A 230 3.08 7.98 -0.99
N ASP A 231 4.30 8.09 -0.51
CA ASP A 231 4.62 8.06 0.91
C ASP A 231 4.36 9.41 1.56
N LEU A 232 3.21 9.53 2.23
CA LEU A 232 2.88 10.72 2.99
C LEU A 232 3.79 10.86 4.22
N TRP A 233 4.20 9.73 4.80
CA TRP A 233 4.98 9.67 6.02
C TRP A 233 5.73 8.35 6.07
N GLN A 234 7.05 8.40 6.14
CA GLN A 234 7.86 7.28 6.62
C GLN A 234 8.72 7.80 7.78
N ALA A 235 8.43 7.42 9.02
CA ALA A 235 9.11 8.03 10.15
C ALA A 235 9.24 7.17 11.41
N ASN A 236 10.18 7.60 12.24
CA ASN A 236 10.26 7.28 13.66
C ASN A 236 10.52 8.56 14.46
N SER A 237 10.96 8.45 15.72
CA SER A 237 11.22 9.62 16.55
C SER A 237 12.45 10.44 16.12
N PHE A 238 13.26 9.96 15.16
CA PHE A 238 14.54 10.57 14.79
C PHE A 238 14.52 11.25 13.42
N SER A 239 13.86 10.63 12.46
CA SER A 239 13.80 11.07 11.06
C SER A 239 12.42 10.83 10.46
N THR A 240 12.10 11.61 9.43
CA THR A 240 10.89 11.46 8.62
C THR A 240 11.20 11.74 7.15
N ALA A 241 10.47 11.10 6.24
CA ALA A 241 10.49 11.38 4.81
C ALA A 241 9.06 11.46 4.25
N VAL A 242 8.92 12.26 3.20
CA VAL A 242 7.83 12.20 2.22
C VAL A 242 8.45 11.86 0.89
N THR A 243 7.87 10.89 0.18
CA THR A 243 8.51 10.32 -1.01
C THR A 243 7.49 10.01 -2.10
N ALA A 244 7.80 10.42 -3.33
CA ALA A 244 6.97 10.20 -4.49
C ALA A 244 7.57 9.09 -5.37
N HIS A 245 6.80 8.03 -5.65
CA HIS A 245 7.25 6.86 -6.43
C HIS A 245 6.31 6.58 -7.62
N PRO A 246 6.62 7.12 -8.82
CA PRO A 246 5.89 6.79 -10.04
C PRO A 246 6.25 5.40 -10.57
N CYS A 247 5.32 4.79 -11.31
CA CYS A 247 5.54 3.60 -12.11
C CYS A 247 5.08 3.83 -13.55
N THR A 248 5.72 3.18 -14.52
CA THR A 248 5.33 3.28 -15.94
C THR A 248 4.04 2.50 -16.27
N THR A 249 3.55 1.69 -15.32
CA THR A 249 2.29 0.97 -15.38
C THR A 249 1.22 1.70 -14.57
N GLN A 250 -0.05 1.57 -14.97
CA GLN A 250 -1.19 2.07 -14.20
C GLN A 250 -1.83 0.91 -13.42
N GLY A 251 -2.25 1.19 -12.19
CA GLY A 251 -2.85 0.20 -11.29
C GLY A 251 -1.87 -0.90 -10.87
N ARG A 252 -2.44 -2.01 -10.41
CA ARG A 252 -1.67 -3.20 -10.00
C ARG A 252 -1.05 -3.89 -11.21
N TYR A 253 0.25 -4.14 -11.14
CA TYR A 253 1.00 -4.86 -12.16
C TYR A 253 1.77 -6.02 -11.55
N LYS A 254 1.56 -7.23 -12.08
CA LYS A 254 2.35 -8.41 -11.74
C LYS A 254 3.64 -8.41 -12.57
N CYS A 255 4.77 -8.14 -11.92
CA CYS A 255 6.09 -8.21 -12.56
C CYS A 255 6.71 -9.60 -12.42
N GLN A 256 7.68 -9.90 -13.29
CA GLN A 256 8.55 -11.07 -13.17
C GLN A 256 10.02 -10.65 -13.39
N ASP A 257 10.95 -11.40 -12.79
CA ASP A 257 12.39 -11.25 -13.02
C ASP A 257 12.85 -9.79 -12.85
N ASP A 258 13.52 -9.22 -13.85
CA ASP A 258 14.07 -7.86 -13.82
C ASP A 258 13.00 -6.77 -13.86
N GLU A 259 11.78 -7.07 -14.32
CA GLU A 259 10.67 -6.10 -14.30
C GLU A 259 10.28 -5.69 -12.87
N CYS A 260 10.65 -6.51 -11.88
CA CYS A 260 10.44 -6.23 -10.46
C CYS A 260 11.48 -5.27 -9.84
N GLY A 261 12.50 -4.85 -10.59
CA GLY A 261 13.45 -3.82 -10.17
C GLY A 261 14.10 -4.10 -8.81
N ALA A 262 13.77 -3.28 -7.79
CA ALA A 262 14.33 -3.43 -6.44
C ALA A 262 14.14 -4.80 -5.81
N SER A 263 13.08 -5.52 -6.18
CA SER A 263 12.81 -6.87 -5.71
C SER A 263 13.28 -7.96 -6.68
N ALA A 264 13.89 -7.59 -7.81
CA ALA A 264 14.33 -8.54 -8.83
C ALA A 264 15.36 -9.55 -8.27
N PRO A 265 15.26 -10.85 -8.61
CA PRO A 265 16.24 -11.84 -8.18
C PRO A 265 17.66 -11.57 -8.70
N SER A 266 17.80 -10.87 -9.82
CA SER A 266 19.09 -10.44 -10.38
C SER A 266 19.80 -9.38 -9.54
N GLY A 267 19.09 -8.70 -8.64
CA GLY A 267 19.57 -7.54 -7.90
C GLY A 267 19.61 -6.24 -8.71
N ILE A 268 19.09 -6.22 -9.95
CA ILE A 268 19.10 -5.03 -10.80
C ILE A 268 17.95 -4.08 -10.40
N ARG A 269 18.23 -3.21 -9.42
CA ARG A 269 17.26 -2.29 -8.80
C ARG A 269 16.49 -1.40 -9.77
N TYR A 270 17.14 -0.84 -10.79
CA TYR A 270 16.59 0.25 -11.61
C TYR A 270 16.02 -0.18 -12.97
N ASN A 271 15.94 -1.50 -13.23
CA ASN A 271 15.39 -2.02 -14.49
C ASN A 271 13.90 -2.39 -14.41
N GLY A 272 13.27 -2.16 -13.25
CA GLY A 272 11.85 -2.46 -13.02
C GLY A 272 10.90 -1.43 -13.59
N VAL A 273 9.58 -1.69 -13.49
CA VAL A 273 8.52 -0.78 -13.96
C VAL A 273 8.29 0.42 -13.03
N CYS A 274 8.68 0.30 -11.77
CA CYS A 274 8.52 1.34 -10.74
C CYS A 274 9.84 2.02 -10.40
N ASP A 275 9.75 3.24 -9.86
CA ASP A 275 10.89 3.92 -9.23
C ASP A 275 11.05 3.48 -7.77
N PRO A 276 12.09 2.68 -7.44
CA PRO A 276 12.22 2.13 -6.10
C PRO A 276 12.84 3.11 -5.09
N ASP A 277 13.49 4.18 -5.54
CA ASP A 277 14.09 5.18 -4.64
C ASP A 277 13.13 6.32 -4.36
N GLY A 278 12.34 6.69 -5.38
CA GLY A 278 11.46 7.83 -5.31
C GLY A 278 12.20 9.17 -5.38
N CYS A 279 11.43 10.25 -5.37
CA CYS A 279 11.93 11.57 -5.05
C CYS A 279 11.53 11.93 -3.61
N ASP A 280 12.50 11.85 -2.70
CA ASP A 280 12.30 12.02 -1.26
C ASP A 280 12.61 13.44 -0.78
N PHE A 281 11.88 13.86 0.24
CA PHE A 281 12.25 15.01 1.07
C PHE A 281 12.32 14.56 2.54
N ASN A 282 13.53 14.27 3.00
CA ASN A 282 13.85 14.09 4.40
C ASN A 282 14.60 15.33 4.92
N PRO A 283 14.07 16.07 5.91
CA PRO A 283 14.73 17.28 6.43
C PRO A 283 16.19 17.08 6.85
N TYR A 284 16.51 15.96 7.50
CA TYR A 284 17.87 15.65 7.93
C TYR A 284 18.78 15.42 6.72
N ARG A 285 18.32 14.59 5.75
CA ARG A 285 19.04 14.30 4.50
C ARG A 285 19.29 15.57 3.68
N MET A 286 18.35 16.50 3.72
CA MET A 286 18.42 17.81 3.07
C MET A 286 19.15 18.88 3.90
N GLY A 287 19.98 18.50 4.86
CA GLY A 287 20.92 19.40 5.54
C GLY A 287 20.33 20.18 6.73
N ASN A 288 19.18 19.75 7.26
CA ASN A 288 18.52 20.39 8.41
C ASN A 288 18.41 19.43 9.61
N PRO A 289 19.52 19.04 10.25
CA PRO A 289 19.52 18.06 11.32
C PRO A 289 18.76 18.53 12.57
N SER A 290 18.59 19.83 12.79
CA SER A 290 17.86 20.40 13.94
C SER A 290 16.35 20.59 13.70
N PHE A 291 15.82 20.12 12.56
CA PHE A 291 14.42 20.33 12.22
C PHE A 291 13.46 19.32 12.88
N TYR A 292 13.70 18.02 12.73
CA TYR A 292 12.80 16.96 13.21
C TYR A 292 13.50 16.01 14.21
N GLY A 293 12.87 15.76 15.35
CA GLY A 293 13.33 14.85 16.40
C GLY A 293 13.09 15.36 17.82
N SER A 294 13.56 14.63 18.84
CA SER A 294 13.33 15.00 20.25
C SER A 294 13.88 16.39 20.59
N GLY A 295 13.02 17.30 21.05
CA GLY A 295 13.38 18.67 21.43
C GLY A 295 13.79 19.59 20.27
N LYS A 296 13.53 19.20 19.01
CA LYS A 296 13.84 19.99 17.81
C LYS A 296 12.66 20.89 17.39
N THR A 297 12.78 21.54 16.23
CA THR A 297 11.74 22.45 15.70
C THR A 297 10.38 21.76 15.61
N VAL A 298 10.35 20.54 15.06
CA VAL A 298 9.26 19.58 15.17
C VAL A 298 9.66 18.56 16.22
N ASP A 299 9.06 18.66 17.40
CA ASP A 299 9.42 17.89 18.59
C ASP A 299 8.70 16.54 18.61
N THR A 300 9.41 15.45 18.34
CA THR A 300 8.81 14.11 18.23
C THR A 300 8.42 13.47 19.56
N THR A 301 8.73 14.13 20.69
CA THR A 301 8.25 13.69 22.01
C THR A 301 6.75 13.96 22.23
N LYS A 302 6.11 14.65 21.27
CA LYS A 302 4.71 15.06 21.33
C LYS A 302 4.01 14.73 20.03
N LYS A 303 2.68 14.59 20.11
CA LYS A 303 1.81 14.53 18.93
C LYS A 303 2.03 15.75 18.03
N LEU A 304 2.01 15.54 16.73
CA LEU A 304 2.11 16.59 15.71
C LEU A 304 1.14 16.32 14.57
N THR A 305 0.65 17.37 13.93
CA THR A 305 -0.14 17.29 12.71
C THR A 305 0.77 17.40 11.50
N VAL A 306 0.61 16.51 10.53
CA VAL A 306 1.31 16.51 9.24
C VAL A 306 0.30 16.93 8.17
N VAL A 307 0.64 17.92 7.36
CA VAL A 307 -0.16 18.40 6.23
C VAL A 307 0.63 18.18 4.94
N THR A 308 0.03 17.48 3.97
CA THR A 308 0.62 17.26 2.64
C THR A 308 -0.32 17.79 1.57
N GLN A 309 0.17 18.69 0.73
CA GLN A 309 -0.64 19.36 -0.31
C GLN A 309 -0.17 18.93 -1.69
N PHE A 310 -1.10 18.62 -2.59
CA PHE A 310 -0.84 18.15 -3.94
C PHE A 310 -1.23 19.21 -4.95
N ILE A 311 -0.25 20.02 -5.35
CA ILE A 311 -0.47 21.20 -6.18
C ILE A 311 -0.48 20.79 -7.64
N THR A 312 -1.52 21.20 -8.37
CA THR A 312 -1.62 21.03 -9.81
C THR A 312 -1.28 22.32 -10.56
N ASP A 313 -0.82 22.19 -11.80
CA ASP A 313 -0.43 23.28 -12.69
C ASP A 313 -1.52 24.36 -12.88
N ASN A 314 -2.78 23.96 -12.86
CA ASN A 314 -3.93 24.83 -13.05
C ASN A 314 -4.77 25.04 -11.77
N GLY A 315 -4.33 24.49 -10.63
CA GLY A 315 -5.04 24.59 -9.34
C GLY A 315 -6.37 23.82 -9.27
N THR A 316 -6.64 22.91 -10.22
CA THR A 316 -7.84 22.07 -10.25
C THR A 316 -7.51 20.58 -10.13
N PRO A 317 -8.46 19.73 -9.70
CA PRO A 317 -8.26 18.27 -9.66
C PRO A 317 -8.03 17.61 -11.03
N SER A 318 -8.28 18.31 -12.14
CA SER A 318 -8.01 17.85 -13.51
C SER A 318 -6.64 18.28 -14.05
N GLY A 319 -5.87 19.06 -13.29
CA GLY A 319 -4.53 19.48 -13.67
C GLY A 319 -3.46 18.40 -13.47
N SER A 320 -2.27 18.66 -14.00
CA SER A 320 -1.09 17.81 -13.80
C SER A 320 -0.46 18.11 -12.44
N LEU A 321 -0.06 17.10 -11.68
CA LEU A 321 0.69 17.29 -10.42
C LEU A 321 2.06 17.93 -10.72
N VAL A 322 2.36 19.06 -10.08
CA VAL A 322 3.61 19.80 -10.28
C VAL A 322 4.41 20.01 -9.01
N GLU A 323 3.78 19.90 -7.84
CA GLU A 323 4.46 20.14 -6.57
C GLU A 323 3.75 19.42 -5.42
N ILE A 324 4.54 18.81 -4.53
CA ILE A 324 4.07 18.24 -3.26
C ILE A 324 4.66 19.07 -2.13
N ARG A 325 3.79 19.75 -1.36
CA ARG A 325 4.20 20.60 -0.23
C ARG A 325 3.94 19.92 1.10
N ARG A 326 4.78 20.26 2.08
CA ARG A 326 4.70 19.78 3.46
C ARG A 326 4.58 20.94 4.44
N LYS A 327 3.73 20.77 5.45
CA LYS A 327 3.71 21.60 6.66
C LYS A 327 3.46 20.73 7.89
N TYR A 328 3.77 21.28 9.05
CA TYR A 328 3.46 20.68 10.33
C TYR A 328 2.65 21.66 11.18
N VAL A 329 1.82 21.14 12.09
CA VAL A 329 1.22 21.93 13.17
C VAL A 329 1.53 21.24 14.49
N GLN A 330 2.11 21.97 15.43
CA GLN A 330 2.40 21.45 16.76
C GLN A 330 2.09 22.51 17.81
N ASN A 331 1.33 22.14 18.84
CA ASN A 331 0.88 23.06 19.90
C ASN A 331 0.19 24.34 19.34
N GLY A 332 -0.57 24.19 18.26
CA GLY A 332 -1.26 25.31 17.59
C GLY A 332 -0.36 26.20 16.73
N VAL A 333 0.95 25.91 16.64
CA VAL A 333 1.89 26.66 15.80
C VAL A 333 2.08 25.94 14.48
N THR A 334 1.87 26.66 13.38
CA THR A 334 2.20 26.17 12.03
C THR A 334 3.71 26.27 11.79
N ILE A 335 4.31 25.20 11.30
CA ILE A 335 5.74 25.07 11.01
C ILE A 335 5.86 24.70 9.53
N SER A 336 6.46 25.57 8.73
CA SER A 336 6.78 25.26 7.34
C SER A 336 7.85 24.18 7.24
N ASN A 337 7.86 23.41 6.15
CA ASN A 337 8.99 22.53 5.84
C ASN A 337 10.28 23.35 5.74
N PRO A 338 11.46 22.81 6.10
CA PRO A 338 12.68 23.58 5.99
C PRO A 338 13.11 23.64 4.53
N HIS A 339 13.83 24.70 4.17
CA HIS A 339 14.48 24.78 2.87
C HIS A 339 15.67 23.82 2.79
N ALA A 340 15.93 23.28 1.60
CA ALA A 340 17.10 22.46 1.33
C ALA A 340 18.40 23.23 1.65
N ASN A 341 19.32 22.54 2.32
CA ASN A 341 20.62 23.06 2.72
C ASN A 341 21.73 22.06 2.34
N VAL A 342 21.77 21.73 1.05
CA VAL A 342 22.72 20.80 0.45
C VAL A 342 23.43 21.51 -0.69
N LEU A 343 24.75 21.34 -0.79
CA LEU A 343 25.54 21.92 -1.86
C LEU A 343 25.00 21.43 -3.23
N ARG A 344 24.82 22.35 -4.19
CA ARG A 344 24.24 22.12 -5.53
C ARG A 344 22.73 21.85 -5.57
N VAL A 345 22.03 22.00 -4.44
CA VAL A 345 20.57 22.07 -4.41
C VAL A 345 20.16 23.50 -4.07
N SER A 346 19.26 24.10 -4.85
CA SER A 346 18.76 25.45 -4.58
C SER A 346 18.12 25.53 -3.20
N THR A 347 18.52 26.55 -2.43
CA THR A 347 17.93 26.84 -1.11
C THR A 347 16.49 27.38 -1.22
N SER A 348 15.97 27.60 -2.43
CA SER A 348 14.56 27.95 -2.61
C SER A 348 13.61 26.76 -2.46
N PHE A 349 14.10 25.52 -2.48
CA PHE A 349 13.25 24.32 -2.39
C PHE A 349 12.94 23.95 -0.94
N ASP A 350 11.65 23.85 -0.62
CA ASP A 350 11.09 23.34 0.64
C ASP A 350 10.02 22.24 0.36
N SER A 351 9.99 21.74 -0.86
CA SER A 351 8.91 20.93 -1.43
C SER A 351 9.45 20.05 -2.55
N ILE A 352 8.71 18.99 -2.89
CA ILE A 352 9.06 18.10 -4.00
C ILE A 352 8.55 18.73 -5.30
N LYS A 353 9.49 19.01 -6.21
CA LYS A 353 9.28 19.49 -7.59
C LYS A 353 10.22 18.74 -8.51
N SER A 354 9.92 18.68 -9.80
CA SER A 354 10.80 18.05 -10.79
C SER A 354 12.23 18.58 -10.72
N GLU A 355 12.42 19.90 -10.64
CA GLU A 355 13.75 20.52 -10.58
C GLU A 355 14.45 20.26 -9.24
N TYR A 356 13.70 20.12 -8.15
CA TYR A 356 14.25 19.70 -6.86
C TYR A 356 14.78 18.27 -6.96
N CYS A 357 13.99 17.35 -7.52
CA CYS A 357 14.37 15.95 -7.69
C CYS A 357 15.66 15.84 -8.52
N ASP A 358 15.76 16.58 -9.64
CA ASP A 358 16.93 16.57 -10.50
C ASP A 358 18.18 17.06 -9.77
N GLN A 359 18.08 18.19 -9.06
CA GLN A 359 19.20 18.76 -8.31
C GLN A 359 19.60 17.87 -7.13
N GLN A 360 18.64 17.34 -6.38
CA GLN A 360 18.87 16.45 -5.24
C GLN A 360 19.59 15.17 -5.69
N LYS A 361 19.07 14.49 -6.72
CA LYS A 361 19.67 13.23 -7.22
C LYS A 361 21.07 13.47 -7.78
N ALA A 362 21.27 14.56 -8.55
CA ALA A 362 22.59 14.93 -9.05
C ALA A 362 23.58 15.27 -7.91
N ALA A 363 23.13 15.97 -6.86
CA ALA A 363 23.98 16.33 -5.72
C ALA A 363 24.42 15.11 -4.91
N PHE A 364 23.58 14.08 -4.81
CA PHE A 364 23.90 12.83 -4.09
C PHE A 364 24.48 11.73 -4.97
N ALA A 365 24.61 11.96 -6.28
CA ALA A 365 25.02 10.96 -7.27
C ALA A 365 24.10 9.71 -7.27
N ASP A 366 22.81 9.94 -7.01
CA ASP A 366 21.77 8.91 -7.08
C ASP A 366 21.28 8.73 -8.52
N VAL A 367 20.69 7.55 -8.82
CA VAL A 367 20.08 7.28 -10.12
C VAL A 367 18.78 8.10 -10.28
N THR A 368 18.59 8.72 -11.44
CA THR A 368 17.42 9.57 -11.76
C THR A 368 16.20 8.75 -12.22
N SER A 369 15.93 7.64 -11.52
CA SER A 369 14.84 6.72 -11.81
C SER A 369 13.46 7.39 -11.78
N PHE A 370 13.22 8.30 -10.82
CA PHE A 370 11.99 9.11 -10.72
C PHE A 370 11.60 9.77 -12.06
N GLN A 371 12.53 10.50 -12.68
CA GLN A 371 12.26 11.15 -13.97
C GLN A 371 12.16 10.16 -15.12
N ALA A 372 12.95 9.09 -15.10
CA ALA A 372 12.87 8.03 -16.09
C ALA A 372 11.50 7.32 -16.10
N LYS A 373 10.78 7.34 -14.97
CA LYS A 373 9.40 6.84 -14.82
C LYS A 373 8.32 7.93 -14.99
N GLY A 374 8.71 9.12 -15.46
CA GLY A 374 7.83 10.25 -15.80
C GLY A 374 7.44 11.16 -14.62
N GLY A 375 8.13 10.99 -13.48
CA GLY A 375 8.12 11.93 -12.37
C GLY A 375 6.73 12.24 -11.80
N LEU A 376 6.54 13.50 -11.41
CA LEU A 376 5.28 13.95 -10.79
C LEU A 376 4.07 13.81 -11.72
N SER A 377 4.25 13.96 -13.04
CA SER A 377 3.14 13.82 -13.98
C SER A 377 2.58 12.40 -13.98
N THR A 378 3.45 11.39 -14.01
CA THR A 378 3.02 9.98 -13.96
C THR A 378 2.40 9.63 -12.62
N LEU A 379 2.99 10.07 -11.50
CA LEU A 379 2.38 9.88 -10.19
C LEU A 379 1.00 10.55 -10.08
N GLY A 380 0.87 11.76 -10.63
CA GLY A 380 -0.40 12.48 -10.72
C GLY A 380 -1.46 11.70 -11.51
N ALA A 381 -1.06 10.99 -12.57
CA ALA A 381 -1.97 10.13 -13.34
C ALA A 381 -2.54 8.98 -12.50
N ALA A 382 -1.72 8.35 -11.66
CA ALA A 382 -2.14 7.26 -10.76
C ALA A 382 -3.23 7.71 -9.75
N PHE A 383 -3.25 8.99 -9.37
CA PHE A 383 -4.28 9.53 -8.47
C PHE A 383 -5.68 9.66 -9.09
N TYR A 384 -5.82 9.57 -10.41
CA TYR A 384 -7.15 9.49 -11.04
C TYR A 384 -7.78 8.10 -10.92
N GLY A 385 -6.92 7.07 -10.81
CA GLY A 385 -7.26 5.64 -10.90
C GLY A 385 -7.46 5.18 -12.34
N VAL A 386 -7.33 3.87 -12.57
CA VAL A 386 -7.77 3.23 -13.82
C VAL A 386 -9.29 3.43 -13.94
N PRO A 387 -9.83 4.00 -15.03
CA PRO A 387 -11.27 4.03 -15.24
C PRO A 387 -11.77 2.59 -15.20
N ASN A 388 -12.71 2.28 -14.30
CA ASN A 388 -13.39 0.98 -14.27
C ASN A 388 -13.85 0.66 -15.70
N GLY A 389 -13.21 -0.34 -16.32
CA GLY A 389 -13.59 -0.87 -17.63
C GLY A 389 -14.89 -1.64 -17.57
#